data_AF-A0A376MMC9-F1
#
_entry.id   AF-A0A376MMC9-F1
#
_cell.length_a   1.000
_cell.length_b   1.000
_cell.length_c   1.000
_cell.angle_alpha   90.00
_cell.angle_beta   90.00
_cell.angle_gamma   90.00
#
_symmetry.space_group_name_H-M   'P 1'
#
loop_
_entity.id
_entity.type
_entity.pdbx_description
1 polymer ?
#
loop_
_entity_poly.entity_id
_entity_poly.type
_entity_poly.pdbx_seq_one_letter_code
_entity_poly.pdbx_strand_id
1 'polypeptide(L)'
;MSQLHWGGGTPTYLNKAQISRLMKLLRENFQFNADAEISIEVDPREIELDVLDHLRAEGFNRLSMGVQDFNKEVQRLVNREQDEEFIFALLNHAREIGFTSTNIDLIYGLPKQTPESFAFTLKRVAELNPDRLSVFNYAHLPTIFAGQRKIKDADLPSPQQKLDILQETIAFLTQSGYQFIGMDHFARPDDELAVAQREGVLHRNFQGYTTQGDTDLLGMGVSAISMIGDCYAQNQKELKQYYQQVDEQGNALWRGIALTRDDCIAAM
;
A
#
# COMPACT_ATOMS: atom_id res chain seq x y z
N MET A 1 4.67 -3.60 20.87
CA MET A 1 4.45 -3.08 19.50
C MET A 1 3.40 -3.96 18.85
N SER A 2 2.27 -3.37 18.50
CA SER A 2 1.08 -4.07 17.97
C SER A 2 1.03 -4.09 16.44
N GLN A 3 1.80 -3.23 15.76
CA GLN A 3 1.83 -3.15 14.30
C GLN A 3 3.24 -2.86 13.76
N LEU A 4 3.58 -3.51 12.65
CA LEU A 4 4.75 -3.23 11.80
C LEU A 4 4.30 -3.22 10.35
N HIS A 5 4.68 -2.19 9.60
CA HIS A 5 4.47 -2.14 8.17
C HIS A 5 5.78 -1.79 7.45
N TRP A 6 6.12 -2.55 6.42
CA TRP A 6 7.18 -2.20 5.48
C TRP A 6 6.54 -1.76 4.16
N GLY A 7 6.64 -0.47 3.87
CA GLY A 7 6.08 0.13 2.66
C GLY A 7 7.07 1.02 1.93
N GLY A 8 6.60 1.58 0.81
CA GLY A 8 7.36 2.46 -0.07
C GLY A 8 8.26 1.71 -1.04
N GLY A 9 8.53 2.31 -2.20
CA GLY A 9 9.39 1.70 -3.23
C GLY A 9 8.99 0.26 -3.53
N THR A 10 9.86 -0.69 -3.14
CA THR A 10 9.60 -2.13 -3.21
C THR A 10 10.32 -2.81 -2.04
N PRO A 11 9.66 -3.09 -0.90
CA PRO A 11 10.29 -3.74 0.25
C PRO A 11 10.90 -5.11 -0.10
N THR A 12 10.27 -5.84 -1.01
CA THR A 12 10.75 -7.12 -1.55
C THR A 12 11.96 -7.01 -2.48
N TYR A 13 12.52 -5.81 -2.67
CA TYR A 13 13.87 -5.63 -3.21
C TYR A 13 14.93 -6.22 -2.27
N LEU A 14 14.64 -6.28 -0.97
CA LEU A 14 15.50 -6.96 -0.01
C LEU A 14 15.47 -8.47 -0.26
N ASN A 15 16.66 -9.07 -0.38
CA ASN A 15 16.75 -10.53 -0.42
C ASN A 15 16.44 -11.15 0.96
N LYS A 16 16.23 -12.46 1.01
CA LYS A 16 15.89 -13.19 2.25
C LYS A 16 16.82 -12.87 3.43
N ALA A 17 18.13 -12.88 3.21
CA ALA A 17 19.10 -12.56 4.28
C ALA A 17 18.95 -11.12 4.80
N GLN A 18 18.62 -10.16 3.93
CA GLN A 18 18.37 -8.77 4.31
C GLN A 18 17.03 -8.61 5.06
N ILE A 19 15.99 -9.35 4.65
CA ILE A 19 14.70 -9.41 5.35
C ILE A 19 14.91 -9.93 6.77
N SER A 20 15.53 -11.11 6.94
CA SER A 20 15.85 -11.66 8.26
C SER A 20 16.68 -10.72 9.11
N ARG A 21 17.67 -10.05 8.51
CA ARG A 21 18.51 -9.09 9.23
C ARG A 21 17.68 -7.93 9.78
N LEU A 22 16.81 -7.33 8.96
CA LEU A 22 16.01 -6.19 9.39
C LEU A 22 14.96 -6.60 10.45
N MET A 23 14.28 -7.73 10.25
CA MET A 23 13.34 -8.26 11.25
C MET A 23 14.03 -8.59 12.57
N LYS A 24 15.21 -9.20 12.52
CA LYS A 24 16.01 -9.46 13.72
C LYS A 24 16.34 -8.18 14.47
N LEU A 25 16.82 -7.14 13.77
CA LEU A 25 17.12 -5.84 14.38
C LEU A 25 15.89 -5.24 15.05
N LEU A 26 14.72 -5.28 14.40
CA LEU A 26 13.48 -4.77 14.99
C LEU A 26 13.08 -5.56 16.24
N ARG A 27 13.12 -6.89 16.19
CA ARG A 27 12.74 -7.76 17.32
C ARG A 27 13.70 -7.65 18.51
N GLU A 28 14.97 -7.38 18.27
CA GLU A 28 15.98 -7.18 19.33
C GLU A 28 15.85 -5.81 20.01
N ASN A 29 15.31 -4.80 19.33
CA ASN A 29 15.23 -3.42 19.83
C ASN A 29 13.82 -2.99 20.26
N PHE A 30 12.78 -3.71 19.85
CA PHE A 30 11.39 -3.44 20.22
C PHE A 30 10.70 -4.71 20.72
N GLN A 31 9.85 -4.57 21.73
CA GLN A 31 9.01 -5.67 22.19
C GLN A 31 7.79 -5.81 21.29
N PHE A 32 7.66 -6.94 20.59
CA PHE A 32 6.51 -7.26 19.74
C PHE A 32 5.43 -7.98 20.55
N ASN A 33 4.17 -7.64 20.31
CA ASN A 33 3.06 -8.46 20.79
C ASN A 33 3.04 -9.76 19.98
N ALA A 34 2.59 -10.87 20.60
CA ALA A 34 2.55 -12.17 19.93
C ALA A 34 1.60 -12.19 18.73
N ASP A 35 0.56 -11.36 18.78
CA ASP A 35 -0.50 -11.16 17.80
C ASP A 35 -0.32 -9.88 16.98
N ALA A 36 0.89 -9.31 16.95
CA ALA A 36 1.15 -8.08 16.20
C ALA A 36 0.79 -8.23 14.71
N GLU A 37 0.19 -7.18 14.14
CA GLU A 37 -0.03 -7.07 12.70
C GLU A 37 1.32 -6.75 12.04
N ILE A 38 1.79 -7.63 11.15
CA ILE A 38 3.07 -7.47 10.47
C ILE A 38 2.82 -7.55 8.97
N SER A 39 2.87 -6.40 8.30
CA SER A 39 2.48 -6.23 6.90
C SER A 39 3.63 -5.73 6.02
N ILE A 40 3.56 -6.05 4.72
CA ILE A 40 4.57 -5.68 3.72
C ILE A 40 3.95 -5.41 2.35
N GLU A 41 4.49 -4.42 1.62
CA GLU A 41 4.18 -4.22 0.20
C GLU A 41 5.05 -5.12 -0.71
N VAL A 42 4.45 -5.68 -1.75
CA VAL A 42 5.06 -6.65 -2.68
C VAL A 42 4.90 -6.17 -4.12
N ASP A 43 6.00 -6.11 -4.86
CA ASP A 43 5.99 -6.01 -6.32
C ASP A 43 6.08 -7.41 -6.94
N PRO A 44 5.10 -7.84 -7.76
CA PRO A 44 5.04 -9.21 -8.27
C PRO A 44 5.98 -9.49 -9.46
N ARG A 45 6.85 -8.57 -9.88
CA ARG A 45 7.64 -8.74 -11.13
C ARG A 45 8.96 -9.48 -10.97
N GLU A 46 9.66 -9.28 -9.86
CA GLU A 46 11.03 -9.80 -9.64
C GLU A 46 11.12 -10.45 -8.25
N ILE A 47 10.18 -11.37 -7.98
CA ILE A 47 10.09 -12.10 -6.73
C ILE A 47 9.85 -13.57 -7.01
N GLU A 48 10.49 -14.45 -6.24
CA GLU A 48 10.22 -15.89 -6.28
C GLU A 48 9.12 -16.24 -5.25
N LEU A 49 8.27 -17.23 -5.54
CA LEU A 49 7.18 -17.62 -4.64
C LEU A 49 7.68 -17.99 -3.23
N ASP A 50 8.87 -18.58 -3.14
CA ASP A 50 9.47 -19.03 -1.89
C ASP A 50 9.94 -17.87 -0.97
N VAL A 51 9.87 -16.63 -1.45
CA VAL A 51 10.04 -15.43 -0.63
C VAL A 51 8.83 -15.24 0.29
N LEU A 52 7.62 -15.63 -0.14
CA LEU A 52 6.43 -15.55 0.72
C LEU A 52 6.53 -16.52 1.90
N ASP A 53 7.03 -17.73 1.69
CA ASP A 53 7.31 -18.69 2.78
C ASP A 53 8.30 -18.11 3.79
N HIS A 54 9.35 -17.46 3.29
CA HIS A 54 10.34 -16.81 4.12
C HIS A 54 9.75 -15.65 4.92
N LEU A 55 8.95 -14.77 4.29
CA LEU A 55 8.24 -13.69 4.97
C LEU A 55 7.30 -14.24 6.06
N ARG A 56 6.59 -15.34 5.77
CA ARG A 56 5.71 -15.98 6.76
C ARG A 56 6.50 -16.51 7.95
N ALA A 57 7.66 -17.13 7.71
CA ALA A 57 8.57 -17.61 8.76
C ALA A 57 9.15 -16.47 9.61
N GLU A 58 9.38 -15.29 9.03
CA GLU A 58 9.80 -14.09 9.74
C GLU A 58 8.65 -13.39 10.51
N GLY A 59 7.42 -13.88 10.35
CA GLY A 59 6.24 -13.47 11.09
C GLY A 59 5.31 -12.49 10.37
N PHE A 60 5.58 -12.13 9.11
CA PHE A 60 4.65 -11.33 8.31
C PHE A 60 3.34 -12.10 8.13
N ASN A 61 2.20 -11.45 8.36
CA ASN A 61 0.87 -12.07 8.32
C ASN A 61 -0.11 -11.35 7.38
N ARG A 62 0.27 -10.20 6.82
CA ARG A 62 -0.48 -9.47 5.80
C ARG A 62 0.43 -9.00 4.67
N LEU A 63 -0.13 -8.81 3.49
CA LEU A 63 0.60 -8.22 2.36
C LEU A 63 -0.31 -7.32 1.52
N SER A 64 0.30 -6.32 0.87
CA SER A 64 -0.31 -5.54 -0.21
C SER A 64 0.48 -5.76 -1.49
N MET A 65 -0.19 -6.06 -2.60
CA MET A 65 0.44 -6.32 -3.89
C MET A 65 0.10 -5.24 -4.91
N GLY A 66 1.12 -4.60 -5.48
CA GLY A 66 0.93 -3.58 -6.51
C GLY A 66 0.63 -4.18 -7.89
N VAL A 67 -0.64 -4.33 -8.26
CA VAL A 67 -1.05 -4.83 -9.60
C VAL A 67 -1.19 -3.67 -10.59
N GLN A 68 -1.82 -2.58 -10.19
CA GLN A 68 -2.11 -1.37 -10.95
C GLN A 68 -3.10 -1.57 -12.11
N ASP A 69 -2.79 -2.45 -13.06
CA ASP A 69 -3.66 -2.83 -14.18
C ASP A 69 -3.23 -4.19 -14.78
N PHE A 70 -4.19 -5.00 -15.25
CA PHE A 70 -3.92 -6.21 -16.03
C PHE A 70 -3.80 -5.97 -17.53
N ASN A 71 -4.23 -4.81 -18.02
CA ASN A 71 -4.15 -4.45 -19.43
C ASN A 71 -2.68 -4.30 -19.90
N LYS A 72 -2.26 -5.16 -20.84
CA LYS A 72 -0.88 -5.21 -21.36
C LYS A 72 -0.46 -3.96 -22.14
N GLU A 73 -1.39 -3.20 -22.73
CA GLU A 73 -1.04 -1.91 -23.36
C GLU A 73 -0.72 -0.87 -22.28
N VAL A 74 -1.57 -0.76 -21.26
CA VAL A 74 -1.36 0.14 -20.12
C VAL A 74 -0.02 -0.17 -19.44
N GLN A 75 0.24 -1.45 -19.14
CA GLN A 75 1.49 -1.92 -18.52
C GLN A 75 2.73 -1.49 -19.30
N ARG A 76 2.75 -1.66 -20.63
CA ARG A 76 3.87 -1.23 -21.48
C ARG A 76 4.07 0.28 -21.44
N LEU A 77 3.00 1.07 -21.47
CA LEU A 77 3.06 2.53 -21.45
C LEU A 77 3.56 3.11 -20.12
N VAL A 78 3.33 2.40 -19.01
CA VAL A 78 3.82 2.78 -17.68
C VAL A 78 5.10 2.05 -17.27
N ASN A 79 5.70 1.26 -18.18
CA ASN A 79 6.91 0.46 -17.94
C ASN A 79 6.79 -0.49 -16.74
N ARG A 80 5.65 -1.18 -16.66
CA ARG A 80 5.29 -2.16 -15.61
C ARG A 80 4.69 -3.41 -16.22
N GLU A 81 5.36 -4.00 -17.21
CA GLU A 81 4.97 -5.31 -17.74
C GLU A 81 5.17 -6.36 -16.66
N GLN A 82 4.15 -7.20 -16.45
CA GLN A 82 4.11 -8.20 -15.39
C GLN A 82 3.33 -9.42 -15.88
N ASP A 83 3.72 -10.59 -15.40
CA ASP A 83 3.04 -11.84 -15.73
C ASP A 83 1.78 -11.98 -14.88
N GLU A 84 0.66 -12.19 -15.56
CA GLU A 84 -0.63 -12.35 -14.89
C GLU A 84 -0.75 -13.72 -14.23
N GLU A 85 -0.29 -14.78 -14.87
CA GLU A 85 -0.31 -16.13 -14.28
C GLU A 85 0.52 -16.16 -13.00
N PHE A 86 1.65 -15.44 -13.00
CA PHE A 86 2.49 -15.31 -11.82
C PHE A 86 1.81 -14.52 -10.69
N ILE A 87 1.08 -13.43 -10.99
CA ILE A 87 0.30 -12.70 -9.97
C ILE A 87 -0.74 -13.62 -9.30
N PHE A 88 -1.44 -14.43 -10.10
CA PHE A 88 -2.39 -15.42 -9.58
C PHE A 88 -1.68 -16.47 -8.71
N ALA A 89 -0.56 -17.01 -9.17
CA ALA A 89 0.23 -17.98 -8.40
C ALA A 89 0.71 -17.37 -7.06
N LEU A 90 1.19 -16.14 -7.07
CA LEU A 90 1.72 -15.44 -5.90
C LEU A 90 0.64 -15.18 -4.85
N LEU A 91 -0.54 -14.67 -5.25
CA LEU A 91 -1.62 -14.41 -4.31
C LEU A 91 -2.28 -15.70 -3.79
N ASN A 92 -2.40 -16.72 -4.64
CA ASN A 92 -2.91 -18.03 -4.21
C ASN A 92 -1.95 -18.71 -3.22
N HIS A 93 -0.64 -18.69 -3.50
CA HIS A 93 0.39 -19.20 -2.59
C HIS A 93 0.35 -18.46 -1.24
N ALA A 94 0.23 -17.13 -1.26
CA ALA A 94 0.09 -16.33 -0.05
C ALA A 94 -1.10 -16.81 0.82
N ARG A 95 -2.25 -17.06 0.18
CA ARG A 95 -3.45 -17.57 0.85
C ARG A 95 -3.23 -18.98 1.42
N GLU A 96 -2.60 -19.86 0.67
CA GLU A 96 -2.30 -21.24 1.08
C GLU A 96 -1.39 -21.32 2.30
N ILE A 97 -0.40 -20.44 2.42
CA ILE A 97 0.52 -20.37 3.56
C ILE A 97 -0.02 -19.49 4.71
N GLY A 98 -1.28 -19.05 4.63
CA GLY A 98 -1.99 -18.39 5.71
C GLY A 98 -1.69 -16.89 5.87
N PHE A 99 -1.36 -16.18 4.80
CA PHE A 99 -1.58 -14.72 4.78
C PHE A 99 -3.08 -14.43 4.77
N THR A 100 -3.48 -13.39 5.48
CA THR A 100 -4.86 -12.89 5.52
C THR A 100 -4.88 -11.41 5.20
N SER A 101 -6.06 -10.88 4.87
CA SER A 101 -6.23 -9.44 4.53
C SER A 101 -5.30 -9.01 3.40
N THR A 102 -5.14 -9.90 2.40
CA THR A 102 -4.36 -9.64 1.19
C THR A 102 -4.98 -8.49 0.42
N ASN A 103 -4.23 -7.40 0.26
CA ASN A 103 -4.64 -6.24 -0.50
C ASN A 103 -4.03 -6.28 -1.91
N ILE A 104 -4.77 -5.78 -2.89
CA ILE A 104 -4.21 -5.42 -4.19
C ILE A 104 -4.40 -3.95 -4.47
N ASP A 105 -3.38 -3.31 -5.01
CA ASP A 105 -3.44 -1.93 -5.45
C ASP A 105 -3.76 -1.89 -6.95
N LEU A 106 -4.75 -1.08 -7.32
CA LEU A 106 -5.14 -0.77 -8.69
C LEU A 106 -5.06 0.74 -8.90
N ILE A 107 -4.81 1.17 -10.13
CA ILE A 107 -4.79 2.60 -10.47
C ILE A 107 -5.70 2.84 -11.66
N TYR A 108 -6.68 3.74 -11.50
CA TYR A 108 -7.46 4.25 -12.61
C TYR A 108 -6.99 5.65 -13.03
N GLY A 109 -7.14 5.98 -14.31
CA GLY A 109 -6.60 7.20 -14.89
C GLY A 109 -5.24 7.04 -15.58
N LEU A 110 -4.73 5.81 -15.74
CA LEU A 110 -3.49 5.51 -16.48
C LEU A 110 -3.69 5.67 -18.00
N PRO A 111 -2.60 5.85 -18.78
CA PRO A 111 -2.70 6.03 -20.23
C PRO A 111 -3.39 4.84 -20.91
N LYS A 112 -4.23 5.14 -21.91
CA LYS A 112 -5.07 4.20 -22.68
C LYS A 112 -6.16 3.48 -21.90
N GLN A 113 -6.37 3.78 -20.61
CA GLN A 113 -7.55 3.28 -19.91
C GLN A 113 -8.84 3.92 -20.44
N THR A 114 -9.87 3.10 -20.48
CA THR A 114 -11.26 3.39 -20.84
C THR A 114 -12.18 2.64 -19.86
N PRO A 115 -13.45 3.06 -19.68
CA PRO A 115 -14.43 2.32 -18.88
C PRO A 115 -14.45 0.82 -19.23
N GLU A 116 -14.50 0.50 -20.53
CA GLU A 116 -14.55 -0.88 -21.01
C GLU A 116 -13.29 -1.68 -20.65
N SER A 117 -12.12 -1.06 -20.83
CA SER A 117 -10.84 -1.72 -20.49
C SER A 117 -10.67 -1.95 -18.99
N PHE A 118 -11.13 -1.02 -18.15
CA PHE A 118 -10.99 -1.14 -16.70
C PHE A 118 -12.01 -2.13 -16.14
N ALA A 119 -13.22 -2.18 -16.71
CA ALA A 119 -14.21 -3.21 -16.40
C ALA A 119 -13.67 -4.62 -16.72
N PHE A 120 -12.86 -4.79 -17.78
CA PHE A 120 -12.16 -6.05 -18.04
C PHE A 120 -11.12 -6.37 -16.95
N THR A 121 -10.31 -5.39 -16.56
CA THR A 121 -9.36 -5.54 -15.44
C THR A 121 -10.06 -5.96 -14.14
N LEU A 122 -11.21 -5.36 -13.82
CA LEU A 122 -12.00 -5.71 -12.64
C LEU A 122 -12.55 -7.14 -12.68
N LYS A 123 -12.88 -7.67 -13.85
CA LYS A 123 -13.27 -9.09 -13.99
C LYS A 123 -12.13 -10.03 -13.60
N ARG A 124 -10.90 -9.75 -14.05
CA ARG A 124 -9.71 -10.54 -13.67
C ARG A 124 -9.40 -10.42 -12.18
N VAL A 125 -9.58 -9.23 -11.61
CA VAL A 125 -9.48 -8.99 -10.17
C VAL A 125 -10.51 -9.81 -9.37
N ALA A 126 -11.76 -9.90 -9.84
CA ALA A 126 -12.78 -10.72 -9.18
C ALA A 126 -12.43 -12.22 -9.22
N GLU A 127 -11.83 -12.70 -10.32
CA GLU A 127 -11.33 -14.07 -10.43
C GLU A 127 -10.14 -14.33 -9.49
N LEU A 128 -9.26 -13.35 -9.30
CA LEU A 128 -8.14 -13.40 -8.36
C LEU A 128 -8.60 -13.45 -6.89
N ASN A 129 -9.74 -12.83 -6.61
CA ASN A 129 -10.43 -12.86 -5.30
C ASN A 129 -9.55 -12.40 -4.11
N PRO A 130 -9.02 -11.16 -4.12
CA PRO A 130 -8.30 -10.60 -2.98
C PRO A 130 -9.23 -10.34 -1.78
N ASP A 131 -8.66 -10.16 -0.59
CA ASP A 131 -9.46 -9.81 0.60
C ASP A 131 -9.84 -8.31 0.60
N ARG A 132 -8.91 -7.48 0.12
CA ARG A 132 -9.02 -6.01 0.07
C ARG A 132 -8.54 -5.47 -1.28
N LEU A 133 -9.04 -4.29 -1.63
CA LEU A 133 -8.57 -3.54 -2.79
C LEU A 133 -8.37 -2.07 -2.43
N SER A 134 -7.31 -1.48 -2.97
CA SER A 134 -7.11 -0.04 -3.00
C SER A 134 -7.10 0.42 -4.45
N VAL A 135 -8.09 1.23 -4.86
CA VAL A 135 -8.26 1.69 -6.24
C VAL A 135 -7.95 3.18 -6.33
N PHE A 136 -6.69 3.49 -6.60
CA PHE A 136 -6.18 4.86 -6.56
C PHE A 136 -6.47 5.63 -7.84
N ASN A 137 -6.76 6.92 -7.69
CA ASN A 137 -6.79 7.86 -8.79
C ASN A 137 -5.36 8.22 -9.21
N TYR A 138 -5.03 8.05 -10.50
CA TYR A 138 -3.73 8.48 -11.02
C TYR A 138 -3.54 10.00 -10.91
N ALA A 139 -2.57 10.40 -10.10
CA ALA A 139 -2.12 11.78 -9.95
C ALA A 139 -0.97 12.09 -10.93
N HIS A 140 -1.25 12.89 -11.95
CA HIS A 140 -0.28 13.26 -12.97
C HIS A 140 0.37 14.62 -12.67
N LEU A 141 1.62 14.59 -12.20
CA LEU A 141 2.47 15.74 -11.86
C LEU A 141 3.89 15.55 -12.42
N PRO A 142 4.08 15.57 -13.76
CA PRO A 142 5.37 15.27 -14.42
C PRO A 142 6.49 16.29 -14.13
N THR A 143 6.14 17.47 -13.61
CA THR A 143 7.10 18.47 -13.11
C THR A 143 7.81 17.99 -11.84
N ILE A 144 7.10 17.27 -10.97
CA ILE A 144 7.60 16.71 -9.71
C ILE A 144 8.14 15.30 -9.90
N PHE A 145 7.41 14.45 -10.64
CA PHE A 145 7.74 13.04 -10.84
C PHE A 145 8.26 12.79 -12.26
N ALA A 146 9.58 12.81 -12.43
CA ALA A 146 10.23 12.73 -13.74
C ALA A 146 9.86 11.48 -14.55
N GLY A 147 9.55 10.35 -13.89
CA GLY A 147 9.10 9.11 -14.56
C GLY A 147 7.81 9.29 -15.36
N GLN A 148 6.92 10.18 -14.92
CA GLN A 148 5.64 10.44 -15.58
C GLN A 148 5.80 11.22 -16.90
N ARG A 149 6.95 11.85 -17.17
CA ARG A 149 7.22 12.59 -18.43
C ARG A 149 7.24 11.69 -19.66
N LYS A 150 7.37 10.37 -19.47
CA LYS A 150 7.32 9.38 -20.55
C LYS A 150 5.89 9.07 -20.99
N ILE A 151 4.90 9.42 -20.17
CA ILE A 151 3.48 9.23 -20.47
C ILE A 151 3.02 10.44 -21.30
N LYS A 152 2.26 10.17 -22.37
CA LYS A 152 1.68 11.22 -23.20
C LYS A 152 0.36 11.67 -22.58
N ASP A 153 0.22 12.97 -22.32
CA ASP A 153 -1.02 13.56 -21.79
C ASP A 153 -2.24 13.21 -22.64
N ALA A 154 -2.08 13.16 -23.96
CA ALA A 154 -3.15 12.82 -24.91
C ALA A 154 -3.65 11.37 -24.80
N ASP A 155 -2.88 10.48 -24.15
CA ASP A 155 -3.28 9.10 -23.91
C ASP A 155 -4.02 8.95 -22.56
N LEU A 156 -4.05 9.98 -21.71
CA LEU A 156 -4.77 9.93 -20.45
C LEU A 156 -6.29 9.98 -20.70
N PRO A 157 -7.09 9.22 -19.93
CA PRO A 157 -8.54 9.30 -20.03
C PRO A 157 -9.04 10.69 -19.67
N SER A 158 -10.07 11.13 -20.38
CA SER A 158 -10.77 12.37 -20.08
C SER A 158 -11.37 12.36 -18.68
N PRO A 159 -11.66 13.53 -18.08
CA PRO A 159 -12.31 13.60 -16.77
C PRO A 159 -13.61 12.79 -16.69
N GLN A 160 -14.43 12.81 -17.74
CA GLN A 160 -15.67 12.03 -17.80
C GLN A 160 -15.39 10.53 -17.74
N GLN A 161 -14.45 10.02 -18.55
CA GLN A 161 -14.08 8.60 -18.52
C GLN A 161 -13.54 8.18 -17.14
N LYS A 162 -12.80 9.04 -16.43
CA LYS A 162 -12.35 8.75 -15.07
C LYS A 162 -13.50 8.63 -14.07
N LEU A 163 -14.55 9.45 -14.23
CA LEU A 163 -15.76 9.36 -13.40
C LEU A 163 -16.55 8.09 -13.72
N ASP A 164 -16.71 7.76 -15.00
CA ASP A 164 -17.40 6.54 -15.44
C ASP A 164 -16.68 5.30 -14.90
N ILE A 165 -15.34 5.24 -15.02
CA ILE A 165 -14.52 4.16 -14.44
C ILE A 165 -14.74 4.04 -12.92
N LEU A 166 -14.73 5.15 -12.19
CA LEU A 166 -14.93 5.14 -10.74
C LEU A 166 -16.32 4.64 -10.36
N GLN A 167 -17.36 5.13 -11.03
CA GLN A 167 -18.75 4.73 -10.79
C GLN A 167 -18.95 3.23 -11.06
N GLU A 168 -18.46 2.76 -12.22
CA GLU A 168 -18.54 1.34 -12.60
C GLU A 168 -17.73 0.46 -11.66
N THR A 169 -16.56 0.92 -11.20
CA THR A 169 -15.73 0.22 -10.21
C THR A 169 -16.50 0.00 -8.91
N ILE A 170 -17.10 1.05 -8.35
CA ILE A 170 -17.87 0.97 -7.11
C ILE A 170 -19.02 -0.02 -7.29
N ALA A 171 -19.78 0.09 -8.38
CA ALA A 171 -20.92 -0.78 -8.65
C ALA A 171 -20.49 -2.25 -8.80
N PHE A 172 -19.43 -2.51 -9.57
CA PHE A 172 -18.94 -3.86 -9.84
C PHE A 172 -18.33 -4.53 -8.61
N LEU A 173 -17.50 -3.82 -7.84
CA LEU A 173 -16.92 -4.37 -6.60
C LEU A 173 -17.99 -4.59 -5.53
N THR A 174 -18.99 -3.72 -5.45
CA THR A 174 -20.16 -3.94 -4.58
C THR A 174 -20.91 -5.21 -4.98
N GLN A 175 -21.18 -5.40 -6.28
CA GLN A 175 -21.79 -6.63 -6.80
C GLN A 175 -20.93 -7.88 -6.53
N SER A 176 -19.61 -7.73 -6.53
CA SER A 176 -18.63 -8.80 -6.24
C SER A 176 -18.46 -9.08 -4.74
N GLY A 177 -19.24 -8.41 -3.88
CA GLY A 177 -19.28 -8.64 -2.45
C GLY A 177 -18.20 -7.91 -1.66
N TYR A 178 -17.77 -6.73 -2.12
CA TYR A 178 -16.92 -5.82 -1.36
C TYR A 178 -17.74 -4.61 -0.88
N GLN A 179 -17.50 -4.17 0.35
CA GLN A 179 -18.00 -2.91 0.88
C GLN A 179 -17.01 -1.79 0.51
N PHE A 180 -17.55 -0.68 0.01
CA PHE A 180 -16.76 0.55 -0.15
C PHE A 180 -16.53 1.17 1.23
N ILE A 181 -15.30 1.10 1.74
CA ILE A 181 -14.93 1.64 3.05
C ILE A 181 -14.79 3.16 2.96
N GLY A 182 -14.23 3.67 1.87
CA GLY A 182 -14.16 5.10 1.61
C GLY A 182 -12.86 5.51 0.94
N MET A 183 -12.87 6.70 0.35
CA MET A 183 -11.83 7.18 -0.57
C MET A 183 -11.57 6.19 -1.72
N ASP A 184 -10.61 5.31 -1.54
CA ASP A 184 -10.05 4.36 -2.50
C ASP A 184 -10.11 2.91 -2.01
N HIS A 185 -10.56 2.64 -0.77
CA HIS A 185 -10.50 1.31 -0.17
C HIS A 185 -11.82 0.53 -0.23
N PHE A 186 -11.69 -0.75 -0.55
CA PHE A 186 -12.74 -1.76 -0.56
C PHE A 186 -12.30 -2.98 0.25
N ALA A 187 -13.21 -3.55 1.04
CA ALA A 187 -12.94 -4.74 1.84
C ALA A 187 -14.19 -5.62 1.92
N ARG A 188 -14.04 -6.89 2.31
CA ARG A 188 -15.20 -7.76 2.54
C ARG A 188 -16.10 -7.20 3.67
N PRO A 189 -17.42 -7.42 3.65
CA PRO A 189 -18.31 -6.91 4.71
C PRO A 189 -17.96 -7.39 6.12
N ASP A 190 -17.38 -8.58 6.25
CA ASP A 190 -16.91 -9.19 7.49
C ASP A 190 -15.44 -8.89 7.81
N ASP A 191 -14.74 -8.13 6.95
CA ASP A 191 -13.40 -7.63 7.24
C ASP A 191 -13.43 -6.68 8.45
N GLU A 192 -12.39 -6.75 9.26
CA GLU A 192 -12.22 -5.92 10.46
C GLU A 192 -12.37 -4.40 10.19
N LEU A 193 -12.00 -3.90 9.00
CA LEU A 193 -12.16 -2.49 8.63
C LEU A 193 -13.64 -2.16 8.40
N ALA A 194 -14.37 -3.06 7.75
CA ALA A 194 -15.80 -2.90 7.51
C ALA A 194 -16.60 -2.98 8.83
N VAL A 195 -16.18 -3.86 9.74
CA VAL A 195 -16.74 -3.97 11.10
C VAL A 195 -16.48 -2.68 11.89
N ALA A 196 -15.22 -2.24 12.00
CA ALA A 196 -14.85 -1.01 12.71
C ALA A 196 -15.55 0.23 12.13
N GLN A 197 -15.74 0.29 10.82
CA GLN A 197 -16.49 1.37 10.17
C GLN A 197 -17.95 1.43 10.66
N ARG A 198 -18.63 0.29 10.70
CA ARG A 198 -20.04 0.23 11.15
C ARG A 198 -20.18 0.53 12.65
N GLU A 199 -19.14 0.22 13.42
CA GLU A 199 -19.08 0.52 14.86
C GLU A 199 -18.63 1.96 15.16
N GLY A 200 -18.21 2.73 14.15
CA GLY A 200 -17.77 4.12 14.31
C GLY A 200 -16.40 4.28 14.95
N VAL A 201 -15.56 3.24 14.90
CA VAL A 201 -14.21 3.18 15.51
C VAL A 201 -13.12 2.89 14.47
N LEU A 202 -13.39 3.17 13.19
CA LEU A 202 -12.40 3.05 12.14
C LEU A 202 -11.41 4.22 12.21
N HIS A 203 -10.12 3.91 12.20
CA HIS A 203 -9.05 4.91 12.23
C HIS A 203 -8.28 4.94 10.90
N ARG A 204 -7.45 5.97 10.73
CA ARG A 204 -6.60 6.14 9.56
C ARG A 204 -5.24 6.71 9.94
N ASN A 205 -4.18 6.14 9.37
CA ASN A 205 -2.81 6.65 9.46
C ASN A 205 -2.22 6.90 8.06
N PHE A 206 -0.92 7.18 7.98
CA PHE A 206 -0.24 7.44 6.69
C PHE A 206 -0.25 6.26 5.72
N GLN A 207 -0.41 5.02 6.21
CA GLN A 207 -0.48 3.83 5.36
C GLN A 207 -1.89 3.56 4.83
N GLY A 208 -2.93 3.99 5.56
CA GLY A 208 -4.31 3.73 5.17
C GLY A 208 -5.24 3.57 6.37
N TYR A 209 -6.38 2.92 6.15
CA TYR A 209 -7.33 2.58 7.21
C TYR A 209 -6.77 1.48 8.12
N THR A 210 -7.05 1.58 9.42
CA THR A 210 -6.65 0.60 10.43
C THR A 210 -7.70 0.53 11.54
N THR A 211 -7.76 -0.62 12.22
CA THR A 211 -8.53 -0.81 13.45
C THR A 211 -7.78 -0.34 14.70
N GLN A 212 -6.48 -0.05 14.59
CA GLN A 212 -5.64 0.37 15.70
C GLN A 212 -5.62 1.90 15.81
N GLY A 213 -6.58 2.45 16.56
CA GLY A 213 -6.58 3.85 16.98
C GLY A 213 -5.61 4.14 18.12
N ASP A 214 -5.33 5.42 18.36
CA ASP A 214 -4.56 5.93 19.50
C ASP A 214 -3.17 5.30 19.70
N THR A 215 -2.52 4.90 18.61
CA THR A 215 -1.15 4.38 18.63
C THR A 215 -0.15 5.42 18.16
N ASP A 216 0.95 5.55 18.89
CA ASP A 216 2.14 6.23 18.37
C ASP A 216 2.75 5.42 17.21
N LEU A 217 3.00 6.10 16.09
CA LEU A 217 3.63 5.57 14.89
C LEU A 217 5.06 6.12 14.77
N LEU A 218 6.05 5.25 14.86
CA LEU A 218 7.45 5.58 14.60
C LEU A 218 7.84 5.20 13.17
N GLY A 219 8.12 6.20 12.33
CA GLY A 219 8.62 6.03 10.98
C GLY A 219 10.14 5.93 10.93
N MET A 220 10.67 4.85 10.35
CA MET A 220 12.10 4.64 10.15
C MET A 220 12.46 4.54 8.66
N GLY A 221 13.66 5.01 8.31
CA GLY A 221 14.13 5.06 6.92
C GLY A 221 13.99 6.43 6.28
N VAL A 222 14.51 6.55 5.05
CA VAL A 222 14.46 7.78 4.25
C VAL A 222 13.00 8.20 4.02
N SER A 223 12.70 9.49 4.18
CA SER A 223 11.37 10.11 4.03
C SER A 223 10.26 9.67 4.99
N ALA A 224 10.52 8.67 5.85
CA ALA A 224 9.52 8.12 6.77
C ALA A 224 8.95 9.20 7.70
N ILE A 225 7.65 9.08 8.00
CA ILE A 225 6.90 10.00 8.85
C ILE A 225 6.52 9.26 10.13
N SER A 226 6.69 9.94 11.26
CA SER A 226 6.22 9.52 12.58
C SER A 226 5.05 10.37 13.02
N MET A 227 4.13 9.77 13.76
CA MET A 227 3.04 10.42 14.49
C MET A 227 3.16 9.98 15.95
N ILE A 228 3.72 10.81 16.83
CA ILE A 228 4.01 10.43 18.22
C ILE A 228 3.50 11.53 19.14
N GLY A 229 2.59 11.19 20.03
CA GLY A 229 1.73 12.16 20.71
C GLY A 229 1.05 13.08 19.69
N ASP A 230 0.86 14.34 20.07
CA ASP A 230 0.26 15.36 19.20
C ASP A 230 1.29 15.98 18.24
N CYS A 231 2.20 15.17 17.67
CA CYS A 231 3.28 15.66 16.80
C CYS A 231 3.45 14.81 15.55
N TYR A 232 3.76 15.47 14.43
CA TYR A 232 4.29 14.83 13.23
C TYR A 232 5.76 15.15 13.05
N ALA A 233 6.55 14.14 12.68
CA ALA A 233 7.96 14.28 12.40
C ALA A 233 8.33 13.50 11.14
N GLN A 234 9.19 14.06 10.28
CA GLN A 234 9.62 13.43 9.04
C GLN A 234 11.14 13.34 8.96
N ASN A 235 11.64 12.18 8.54
CA ASN A 235 13.05 11.98 8.24
C ASN A 235 13.48 12.67 6.94
N GLN A 236 14.78 12.90 6.77
CA GLN A 236 15.37 13.39 5.53
C GLN A 236 14.83 12.63 4.31
N LYS A 237 14.39 13.38 3.29
CA LYS A 237 13.84 12.81 2.05
C LYS A 237 14.90 12.46 1.01
N GLU A 238 16.08 13.05 1.11
CA GLU A 238 17.21 12.75 0.22
C GLU A 238 18.11 11.71 0.86
N LEU A 239 18.34 10.59 0.16
CA LEU A 239 19.08 9.46 0.71
C LEU A 239 20.51 9.83 1.16
N LYS A 240 21.16 10.75 0.45
CA LYS A 240 22.50 11.25 0.83
C LYS A 240 22.47 11.95 2.19
N GLN A 241 21.49 12.83 2.41
CA GLN A 241 21.34 13.57 3.67
C GLN A 241 20.88 12.64 4.80
N TYR A 242 20.01 11.67 4.49
CA TYR A 242 19.61 10.64 5.42
C TYR A 242 20.83 9.87 5.96
N TYR A 243 21.69 9.35 5.09
CA TYR A 243 22.88 8.62 5.53
C TYR A 243 23.85 9.50 6.31
N GLN A 244 24.12 10.72 5.85
CA GLN A 244 25.00 11.65 6.54
C GLN A 244 24.51 11.94 7.97
N GLN A 245 23.23 12.26 8.12
CA GLN A 245 22.67 12.62 9.42
C GLN A 245 22.61 11.43 10.38
N VAL A 246 22.30 10.22 9.89
CA VAL A 246 22.33 8.99 10.70
C VAL A 246 23.74 8.71 11.22
N ASP A 247 24.76 8.88 10.39
CA ASP A 247 26.16 8.67 10.78
C ASP A 247 26.62 9.70 11.84
N GLU A 248 26.24 10.97 11.66
CA GLU A 248 26.65 12.07 12.55
C GLU A 248 25.85 12.13 13.87
N GLN A 249 24.56 11.77 13.85
CA GLN A 249 23.62 12.06 14.95
C GLN A 249 22.82 10.85 15.44
N GLY A 250 22.94 9.69 14.78
CA GLY A 250 22.18 8.48 15.10
C GLY A 250 20.69 8.54 14.74
N ASN A 251 20.21 9.62 14.11
CA ASN A 251 18.83 9.79 13.66
C ASN A 251 18.79 10.66 12.38
N ALA A 252 17.63 10.73 11.72
CA ALA A 252 17.47 11.46 10.46
C ALA A 252 16.36 12.51 10.49
N LEU A 253 15.99 13.02 11.67
CA LEU A 253 14.91 14.00 11.82
C LEU A 253 15.20 15.26 10.99
N TRP A 254 14.31 15.61 10.07
CA TRP A 254 14.46 16.78 9.20
C TRP A 254 13.52 17.91 9.58
N ARG A 255 12.23 17.61 9.71
CA ARG A 255 11.19 18.60 9.98
C ARG A 255 10.02 17.96 10.71
N GLY A 256 9.22 18.76 11.38
CA GLY A 256 8.02 18.30 12.07
C GLY A 256 7.12 19.46 12.48
N ILE A 257 5.98 19.12 13.07
CA ILE A 257 5.01 20.06 13.64
C ILE A 257 4.47 19.47 14.94
N ALA A 258 4.41 20.31 15.98
CA ALA A 258 3.62 20.03 17.17
C ALA A 258 2.23 20.64 16.96
N LEU A 259 1.20 19.81 17.05
CA LEU A 259 -0.17 20.20 16.82
C LEU A 259 -0.64 21.09 17.97
N THR A 260 -1.33 22.16 17.62
CA THR A 260 -2.08 22.93 18.61
C THR A 260 -3.34 22.17 19.01
N ARG A 261 -4.00 22.61 20.08
CA ARG A 261 -5.30 22.06 20.48
C ARG A 261 -6.34 22.15 19.34
N ASP A 262 -6.31 23.24 18.57
CA ASP A 262 -7.23 23.43 17.43
C ASP A 262 -6.95 22.40 16.33
N ASP A 263 -5.66 22.20 16.00
CA ASP A 263 -5.26 21.19 15.02
C ASP A 263 -5.68 19.77 15.43
N CYS A 264 -5.59 19.45 16.73
CA CYS A 264 -6.00 18.14 17.25
C CYS A 264 -7.51 17.91 17.13
N ILE A 265 -8.34 18.93 17.41
CA ILE A 265 -9.80 18.84 17.28
C ILE A 265 -10.20 18.69 15.80
N ALA A 266 -9.51 19.37 14.89
CA ALA A 266 -9.78 19.26 13.45
C ALA A 266 -9.34 17.92 12.83
N ALA A 267 -8.44 17.19 13.49
CA ALA A 267 -7.93 15.90 13.05
C ALA A 267 -8.75 14.69 13.55
N MET A 268 -9.65 14.89 14.52
CA MET A 268 -10.62 13.90 15.04
C MET A 268 -11.80 13.72 14.08
#